data_AF-A0A8S9TH02-F1
#
_entry.id   AF-A0A8S9TH02-F1
#
_cell.length_a   1.000
_cell.length_b   1.000
_cell.length_c   1.000
_cell.angle_alpha   90.00
_cell.angle_beta   90.00
_cell.angle_gamma   90.00
#
_symmetry.space_group_name_H-M   'P 1'
#
loop_
_entity.id
_entity.type
_entity.pdbx_description
1 polymer ?
#
loop_
_entity_poly.entity_id
_entity_poly.type
_entity_poly.pdbx_seq_one_letter_code
_entity_poly.pdbx_strand_id
1 'polypeptide(L)'
;MVVLRESPWYQEILKEGEARGEARGEARGEARGEERGRREERLSSIEMLLEMKFGTQALQLMPEISQITNLEQLKTIQQAIKTVNNPEELRQLF
;
A
#
# COMPACT_ATOMS: atom_id res chain seq x y z
N MET A 1 -29.13 36.46 1.19
CA MET A 1 -28.05 35.45 1.36
C MET A 1 -26.63 36.04 1.40
N VAL A 2 -26.39 37.28 0.92
CA VAL A 2 -25.04 37.89 0.80
C VAL A 2 -24.41 38.24 2.16
N VAL A 3 -25.21 38.67 3.14
CA VAL A 3 -24.75 39.21 4.44
C VAL A 3 -23.97 38.19 5.29
N LEU A 4 -24.24 36.89 5.12
CA LEU A 4 -23.57 35.84 5.90
C LEU A 4 -22.12 35.62 5.46
N ARG A 5 -21.79 35.77 4.17
CA ARG A 5 -20.44 35.51 3.65
C ARG A 5 -19.43 36.60 4.01
N GLU A 6 -19.89 37.81 4.27
CA GLU A 6 -19.05 38.94 4.69
C GLU A 6 -18.92 39.04 6.23
N SER A 7 -19.65 38.20 6.97
CA SER A 7 -19.54 38.15 8.43
C SER A 7 -18.14 37.65 8.84
N PRO A 8 -17.42 38.37 9.72
CA PRO A 8 -16.13 37.93 10.22
C PRO A 8 -16.15 36.52 10.83
N TRP A 9 -17.24 36.20 11.53
CA TRP A 9 -17.46 34.87 12.11
C TRP A 9 -17.59 33.75 11.07
N TYR A 10 -18.24 34.03 9.93
CA TYR A 10 -18.37 33.04 8.85
C TYR A 10 -17.03 32.80 8.16
N GLN A 11 -16.25 33.86 7.94
CA GLN A 11 -14.90 33.78 7.36
C GLN A 11 -13.96 32.96 8.25
N GLU A 12 -14.06 33.14 9.57
CA GLU A 12 -13.25 32.38 10.53
C GLU A 12 -13.62 30.89 10.53
N ILE A 13 -14.91 30.55 10.55
CA ILE A 13 -15.38 29.15 10.44
C ILE A 13 -14.96 28.53 9.11
N LEU A 14 -15.06 29.28 8.00
CA LEU A 14 -14.66 28.80 6.69
C LEU A 14 -13.16 28.50 6.66
N LYS A 15 -12.32 29.43 7.15
CA LYS A 15 -10.87 29.27 7.22
C LYS A 15 -10.47 28.09 8.12
N GLU A 16 -11.12 27.93 9.27
CA GLU A 16 -10.88 26.79 10.14
C GLU A 16 -11.33 25.48 9.50
N GLY A 17 -12.46 25.50 8.79
CA GLY A 17 -12.97 24.35 8.02
C GLY A 17 -12.01 23.92 6.91
N GLU A 18 -11.48 24.86 6.14
CA GLU A 18 -10.48 24.64 5.10
C GLU A 18 -9.19 24.07 5.68
N ALA A 19 -8.65 24.70 6.73
CA ALA A 19 -7.43 24.24 7.40
C ALA A 19 -7.59 22.82 7.97
N ARG A 20 -8.73 22.52 8.61
CA ARG A 20 -9.05 21.17 9.09
C ARG A 20 -9.22 20.17 7.95
N GLY A 21 -9.82 20.61 6.84
CA GLY A 21 -10.02 19.80 5.64
C GLY A 21 -8.69 19.41 4.99
N GLU A 22 -7.81 20.38 4.81
CA GLU A 22 -6.45 20.19 4.28
C GLU A 22 -5.63 19.26 5.17
N ALA A 23 -5.55 19.55 6.48
CA ALA A 23 -4.82 18.71 7.43
C ALA A 23 -5.32 17.25 7.44
N ARG A 24 -6.64 17.04 7.35
CA ARG A 24 -7.22 15.68 7.25
C ARG A 24 -6.94 15.03 5.91
N GLY A 25 -6.95 15.80 4.83
CA GLY A 25 -6.66 15.34 3.48
C GLY A 25 -5.21 14.86 3.36
N GLU A 26 -4.28 15.67 3.85
CA GLU A 26 -2.85 15.37 3.89
C GLU A 26 -2.57 14.12 4.72
N ALA A 27 -3.05 14.06 5.96
CA ALA A 27 -2.84 12.89 6.82
C ALA A 27 -3.41 11.58 6.22
N ARG A 28 -4.57 11.65 5.54
CA ARG A 28 -5.13 10.49 4.85
C ARG A 28 -4.33 10.12 3.60
N GLY A 29 -3.84 11.12 2.88
CA GLY A 29 -3.01 10.93 1.69
C GLY A 29 -1.69 10.26 2.03
N GLU A 30 -1.00 10.76 3.05
CA GLU A 30 0.25 10.22 3.57
C GLU A 30 0.07 8.77 4.03
N ALA A 31 -0.92 8.49 4.90
CA ALA A 31 -1.17 7.12 5.38
C ALA A 31 -1.44 6.12 4.24
N ARG A 32 -2.22 6.52 3.22
CA ARG A 32 -2.47 5.68 2.04
C ARG A 32 -1.23 5.51 1.18
N GLY A 33 -0.45 6.57 1.01
CA GLY A 33 0.80 6.56 0.26
C GLY A 33 1.82 5.62 0.88
N GLU A 34 2.00 5.69 2.21
CA GLU A 34 2.86 4.78 2.95
C GLU A 34 2.43 3.31 2.84
N GLU A 35 1.13 3.02 3.03
CA GLU A 35 0.62 1.66 2.94
C GLU A 35 0.84 1.08 1.54
N ARG A 36 0.56 1.88 0.50
CA ARG A 36 0.80 1.51 -0.89
C ARG A 36 2.29 1.29 -1.17
N GLY A 37 3.16 2.19 -0.70
CA GLY A 37 4.60 2.09 -0.88
C GLY A 37 5.18 0.83 -0.21
N ARG A 38 4.77 0.53 1.02
CA ARG A 38 5.15 -0.72 1.71
C ARG A 38 4.70 -1.95 0.93
N ARG A 39 3.51 -1.93 0.33
CA ARG A 39 3.01 -3.04 -0.48
C ARG A 39 3.81 -3.22 -1.77
N GLU A 40 4.06 -2.14 -2.50
CA GLU A 40 4.83 -2.15 -3.75
C GLU A 40 6.27 -2.64 -3.50
N GLU A 41 6.93 -2.15 -2.45
CA GLU A 41 8.27 -2.61 -2.03
C GLU A 41 8.28 -4.11 -1.67
N ARG A 42 7.22 -4.59 -0.99
CA ARG A 42 7.06 -6.01 -0.68
C ARG A 42 6.92 -6.86 -1.95
N LEU A 43 6.12 -6.42 -2.91
CA LEU A 43 5.90 -7.14 -4.16
C LEU A 43 7.18 -7.17 -5.01
N SER A 44 7.86 -6.03 -5.18
CA SER A 44 9.12 -5.97 -5.93
C SER A 44 10.22 -6.82 -5.31
N SER A 45 10.29 -6.87 -3.97
CA SER A 45 11.27 -7.74 -3.29
C SER A 45 10.93 -9.22 -3.42
N ILE A 46 9.64 -9.59 -3.43
CA ILE A 46 9.21 -10.96 -3.73
C ILE A 46 9.58 -11.34 -5.18
N GLU A 47 9.28 -10.47 -6.15
CA GLU A 47 9.61 -10.67 -7.56
C GLU A 47 11.11 -10.94 -7.74
N MET A 48 11.95 -10.08 -7.17
CA MET A 48 13.40 -10.22 -7.21
C MET A 48 13.87 -11.52 -6.56
N LEU A 49 13.35 -11.90 -5.39
CA LEU A 49 13.74 -13.13 -4.70
C LEU A 49 13.32 -14.38 -5.48
N LEU A 50 12.14 -14.36 -6.11
CA LEU A 50 11.68 -15.44 -6.97
C LEU A 50 12.61 -15.63 -8.17
N GLU A 51 12.92 -14.53 -8.87
CA GLU A 51 13.82 -14.56 -10.01
C GLU A 51 15.23 -15.04 -9.61
N MET A 52 15.77 -14.53 -8.49
CA MET A 52 17.10 -14.91 -8.02
C MET A 52 17.20 -16.38 -7.62
N LYS A 53 16.18 -16.94 -6.97
CA LYS A 53 16.24 -18.29 -6.41
C LYS A 53 15.77 -19.37 -7.38
N PHE A 54 14.70 -19.09 -8.10
CA PHE A 54 14.00 -20.07 -8.94
C PHE A 54 14.04 -19.73 -10.43
N GLY A 55 14.62 -18.58 -10.81
CA GLY A 55 14.66 -18.09 -12.17
C GLY A 55 13.35 -17.43 -12.61
N THR A 56 13.33 -16.95 -13.85
CA THR A 56 12.21 -16.20 -14.43
C THR A 56 10.91 -17.00 -14.54
N GLN A 57 10.97 -18.34 -14.55
CA GLN A 57 9.77 -19.19 -14.58
C GLN A 57 8.89 -18.99 -13.34
N ALA A 58 9.49 -18.74 -12.17
CA ALA A 58 8.75 -18.52 -10.94
C ALA A 58 7.98 -17.20 -10.91
N LEU A 59 8.29 -16.25 -11.82
CA LEU A 59 7.55 -15.00 -11.96
C LEU A 59 6.10 -15.22 -12.42
N GLN A 60 5.76 -16.42 -12.93
CA GLN A 60 4.37 -16.80 -13.23
C GLN A 60 3.47 -16.81 -11.99
N LEU A 61 4.03 -16.82 -10.77
CA LEU A 61 3.28 -16.68 -9.52
C LEU A 61 2.92 -15.23 -9.17
N MET A 62 3.58 -14.24 -9.79
CA MET A 62 3.37 -12.82 -9.48
C MET A 62 1.93 -12.32 -9.71
N PRO A 63 1.21 -12.74 -10.77
CA PRO A 63 -0.20 -12.37 -10.94
C PRO A 63 -1.06 -12.74 -9.74
N GLU A 64 -0.85 -13.92 -9.13
CA GLU A 64 -1.58 -14.37 -7.94
C GLU A 64 -1.12 -13.62 -6.68
N ILE A 65 0.19 -13.53 -6.47
CA ILE A 65 0.78 -12.84 -5.30
C ILE A 65 0.39 -11.35 -5.28
N SER A 66 0.32 -10.69 -6.45
CA SER A 66 -0.07 -9.29 -6.57
C SER A 66 -1.53 -9.00 -6.24
N GLN A 67 -2.40 -10.01 -6.14
CA GLN A 67 -3.78 -9.84 -5.65
C GLN A 67 -3.84 -9.82 -4.12
N ILE A 68 -2.79 -10.26 -3.43
CA ILE A 68 -2.74 -10.28 -1.97
C ILE A 68 -2.62 -8.84 -1.46
N THR A 69 -3.58 -8.43 -0.64
CA THR A 69 -3.62 -7.10 -0.02
C THR A 69 -3.00 -7.10 1.38
N ASN A 70 -2.97 -8.26 2.05
CA ASN A 70 -2.43 -8.38 3.40
C ASN A 70 -0.89 -8.33 3.40
N LEU A 71 -0.33 -7.24 3.96
CA LEU A 71 1.11 -7.04 4.06
C LEU A 71 1.84 -8.12 4.87
N GLU A 72 1.23 -8.65 5.94
CA GLU A 72 1.84 -9.72 6.73
C GLU A 72 1.84 -11.05 5.96
N GLN A 73 0.83 -11.32 5.14
CA GLN A 73 0.84 -12.48 4.25
C GLN A 73 1.94 -12.37 3.18
N LEU A 74 2.08 -11.20 2.55
CA LEU A 74 3.20 -10.93 1.63
C LEU A 74 4.55 -11.09 2.33
N LYS A 75 4.64 -10.71 3.61
CA LYS A 75 5.83 -10.92 4.42
C LYS A 75 6.13 -12.38 4.68
N THR A 76 5.13 -13.19 4.97
CA THR A 76 5.28 -14.65 5.11
C THR A 76 5.78 -15.27 3.81
N ILE A 77 5.19 -14.91 2.67
CA ILE A 77 5.64 -15.36 1.34
C ILE A 77 7.11 -14.97 1.12
N GLN A 78 7.47 -13.71 1.37
CA GLN A 78 8.85 -13.24 1.20
C GLN A 78 9.87 -14.06 2.02
N GLN A 79 9.54 -14.43 3.26
CA GLN A 79 10.42 -15.26 4.08
C GLN A 79 10.43 -16.72 3.64
N ALA A 80 9.27 -17.26 3.23
CA ALA A 80 9.16 -18.62 2.73
C ALA A 80 10.01 -18.85 1.47
N ILE A 81 10.12 -17.86 0.58
CA ILE A 81 10.99 -17.96 -0.60
C ILE A 81 12.43 -18.32 -0.20
N LYS A 82 12.93 -17.86 0.95
CA LYS A 82 14.30 -18.17 1.40
C LYS A 82 14.49 -19.65 1.75
N THR A 83 13.43 -20.35 2.17
CA THR A 83 13.52 -21.71 2.72
C THR A 83 12.94 -22.79 1.82
N VAL A 84 11.84 -22.54 1.10
CA VAL A 84 11.16 -23.54 0.24
C VAL A 84 12.02 -23.94 -0.95
N ASN A 85 12.00 -25.20 -1.37
CA ASN A 85 12.95 -25.69 -2.39
C ASN A 85 12.45 -25.53 -3.82
N ASN A 86 11.15 -25.32 -4.00
CA ASN A 86 10.53 -25.13 -5.31
C ASN A 86 9.37 -24.12 -5.26
N PRO A 87 8.99 -23.51 -6.40
CA PRO A 87 7.87 -22.57 -6.46
C PRO A 87 6.50 -23.16 -6.12
N GLU A 88 6.28 -24.46 -6.32
CA GLU A 88 4.99 -25.12 -6.04
C GLU A 88 4.71 -25.20 -4.53
N GLU A 89 5.74 -25.46 -3.70
CA GLU A 89 5.66 -25.38 -2.24
C GLU A 89 5.25 -23.97 -1.79
N LEU A 90 5.76 -22.93 -2.45
CA LEU A 90 5.42 -21.54 -2.14
C LEU A 90 3.93 -21.26 -2.42
N ARG A 91 3.40 -21.83 -3.50
CA ARG A 91 2.00 -21.65 -3.91
C ARG A 91 1.00 -22.19 -2.89
N GLN A 92 1.39 -23.09 -2.00
CA GLN A 92 0.50 -23.60 -0.95
C GLN A 92 0.26 -22.58 0.20
N LEU A 93 0.96 -21.45 0.19
CA LEU A 93 0.86 -20.41 1.23
C LEU A 93 -0.13 -19.28 0.90
N PHE A 94 -0.75 -19.31 -0.28
CA PHE A 94 -1.72 -18.32 -0.73
C PHE A 94 -2.76 -18.94 -1.67
#